data_AF-A0A9C9YT39-F1
#
_entry.id   AF-A0A9C9YT39-F1
#
_cell.length_a   1.000
_cell.length_b   1.000
_cell.length_c   1.000
_cell.angle_alpha   90.00
_cell.angle_beta   90.00
_cell.angle_gamma   90.00
#
_symmetry.space_group_name_H-M   'P 1'
#
loop_
_entity.id
_entity.type
_entity.pdbx_description
1 polymer ?
#
loop_
_entity_poly.entity_id
_entity_poly.type
_entity_poly.pdbx_seq_one_letter_code
_entity_poly.pdbx_strand_id
1 'polypeptide(L)' 'MQPVSESVSQSPASAARPQSVDSVPASRPGGPVYRVIRRNGKTTAFDDTKIRVAMTKAFLAVEGG' A
#
# COMPACT_ATOMS: atom_id res chain seq x y z
N MET A 1 -21.30 -25.84 -48.91
CA MET A 1 -20.02 -25.78 -48.17
C MET A 1 -19.91 -24.38 -47.58
N GLN A 2 -20.05 -24.23 -46.26
CA GLN A 2 -19.77 -23.00 -45.51
C GLN A 2 -18.53 -23.26 -44.64
N PRO A 3 -17.55 -22.33 -44.57
CA PRO A 3 -16.38 -22.52 -43.72
C PRO A 3 -16.67 -22.20 -42.25
N VAL A 4 -15.98 -22.98 -41.43
CA VAL A 4 -15.88 -23.07 -39.97
C VAL A 4 -15.90 -21.75 -39.18
N SER A 5 -16.59 -21.74 -38.03
CA SER A 5 -16.41 -20.74 -36.96
C SER A 5 -15.52 -21.32 -35.86
N GLU A 6 -14.27 -20.86 -35.80
CA GLU A 6 -13.43 -21.00 -34.61
C GLU A 6 -13.80 -19.92 -33.61
N SER A 7 -14.25 -20.31 -32.42
CA SER A 7 -14.36 -19.42 -31.28
C SER A 7 -13.43 -19.91 -30.18
N VAL A 8 -12.20 -19.42 -30.20
CA VAL A 8 -11.27 -19.54 -29.07
C VAL A 8 -11.51 -18.31 -28.18
N SER A 9 -12.41 -18.44 -27.20
CA SER A 9 -12.56 -17.43 -26.13
C SER A 9 -11.80 -17.86 -24.88
N GLN A 10 -10.58 -17.32 -24.80
CA GLN A 10 -9.91 -16.75 -23.63
C GLN A 10 -10.24 -17.32 -22.24
N SER A 11 -9.23 -17.99 -21.68
CA SER A 11 -9.03 -18.18 -20.25
C SER A 11 -8.61 -16.87 -19.57
N PRO A 12 -9.22 -16.46 -18.45
CA PRO A 12 -8.54 -15.65 -17.47
C PRO A 12 -8.11 -16.55 -16.32
N ALA A 13 -6.80 -16.79 -16.23
CA ALA A 13 -6.15 -17.31 -15.04
C ALA A 13 -6.54 -16.41 -13.85
N SER A 14 -7.38 -16.94 -12.97
CA SER A 14 -7.74 -16.31 -11.70
C SER A 14 -6.53 -16.39 -10.78
N ALA A 15 -5.59 -15.47 -10.96
CA ALA A 15 -4.54 -15.21 -10.00
C ALA A 15 -5.18 -14.52 -8.79
N ALA A 16 -5.55 -15.33 -7.79
CA ALA A 16 -6.00 -14.86 -6.49
C ALA A 16 -4.90 -14.02 -5.83
N ARG A 17 -4.96 -12.70 -6.03
CA ARG A 17 -4.14 -11.72 -5.32
C ARG A 17 -4.71 -11.61 -3.89
N PRO A 18 -3.93 -11.89 -2.82
CA PRO A 18 -4.44 -11.73 -1.47
C PRO A 18 -4.69 -10.24 -1.22
N GLN A 19 -5.96 -9.87 -1.17
CA GLN A 19 -6.39 -8.54 -0.75
C GLN A 19 -6.29 -8.47 0.77
N SER A 20 -5.12 -8.12 1.29
CA SER A 20 -4.99 -7.69 2.69
C SER A 20 -5.51 -6.26 2.81
N VAL A 21 -6.83 -6.11 2.83
CA VAL A 21 -7.52 -4.86 3.17
C VAL A 21 -7.54 -4.69 4.69
N ASP A 22 -6.39 -4.35 5.26
CA ASP A 22 -6.36 -3.74 6.58
C ASP A 22 -6.91 -2.32 6.46
N SER A 23 -8.24 -2.20 6.53
CA SER A 23 -8.97 -0.94 6.55
C SER A 23 -8.70 -0.22 7.86
N VAL A 24 -7.58 0.50 7.93
CA VAL A 24 -7.31 1.45 9.02
C VAL A 24 -8.00 2.78 8.68
N PRO A 25 -9.01 3.22 9.45
CA PRO A 25 -9.59 4.53 9.24
C PRO A 25 -8.58 5.58 9.69
N ALA A 26 -8.10 6.39 8.74
CA ALA A 26 -7.30 7.56 9.05
C ALA A 26 -7.84 8.75 8.25
N SER A 27 -8.69 9.52 8.91
CA SER A 27 -9.02 10.86 8.46
C SER A 27 -9.49 11.67 9.67
N ARG A 28 -8.73 12.71 9.99
CA ARG A 28 -9.24 13.84 10.77
C ARG A 28 -10.21 14.59 9.85
N PRO A 29 -11.42 14.97 10.31
CA PRO A 29 -12.34 15.73 9.46
C PRO A 29 -11.69 17.06 9.05
N GLY A 30 -11.57 17.30 7.74
CA GLY A 30 -11.13 18.57 7.15
C GLY A 30 -9.70 18.64 6.60
N GLY A 31 -8.92 17.55 6.58
CA GLY A 31 -7.55 17.54 6.05
C GLY A 31 -7.34 16.54 4.90
N PRO A 32 -6.31 16.74 4.04
CA PRO A 32 -5.93 15.77 3.02
C PRO A 32 -5.56 14.41 3.64
N VAL A 33 -6.10 13.34 3.08
CA VAL A 33 -5.85 11.97 3.55
C VAL A 33 -4.54 11.45 2.98
N TYR A 34 -3.46 11.53 3.77
CA TYR A 34 -2.17 10.94 3.41
C TYR A 34 -2.07 9.46 3.86
N ARG A 35 -1.46 8.62 3.02
CA ARG A 35 -1.23 7.19 3.27
C ARG A 35 0.23 6.81 3.02
N VAL A 36 0.71 5.81 3.74
CA VAL A 36 2.10 5.31 3.66
C VAL A 36 2.10 3.83 3.35
N ILE A 37 2.86 3.43 2.33
CA ILE A 37 3.19 2.02 2.04
C ILE A 37 4.44 1.67 2.85
N ARG A 38 4.32 0.67 3.74
CA ARG A 38 5.42 0.19 4.57
C ARG A 38 6.34 -0.73 3.78
N ARG A 39 7.55 -1.00 4.30
CA ARG A 39 8.54 -1.90 3.67
C ARG A 39 8.01 -3.33 3.46
N ASN A 40 7.04 -3.76 4.26
CA ASN A 40 6.36 -5.04 4.13
C ASN A 40 5.18 -5.02 3.14
N GLY A 41 4.97 -3.93 2.41
CA GLY A 41 3.86 -3.76 1.47
C GLY A 41 2.52 -3.38 2.10
N LYS A 42 2.40 -3.31 3.43
CA LYS A 42 1.15 -2.93 4.10
C LYS A 42 0.92 -1.41 4.02
N THR A 43 -0.29 -1.00 3.68
CA THR A 43 -0.72 0.41 3.68
C THR A 43 -1.19 0.82 5.07
N THR A 44 -0.74 1.97 5.55
CA THR A 44 -1.14 2.52 6.85
C THR A 44 -1.41 4.02 6.76
N ALA A 45 -2.06 4.54 7.79
CA ALA A 45 -2.21 5.98 8.02
C ALA A 45 -0.85 6.70 8.06
N PHE A 46 -0.81 7.92 7.50
CA PHE A 46 0.28 8.84 7.77
C PHE A 46 0.21 9.32 9.24
N ASP A 47 1.37 9.38 9.87
CA ASP A 47 1.55 9.83 11.26
C ASP A 47 2.88 10.58 11.31
N ASP A 48 2.80 11.88 11.57
CA ASP A 48 3.93 12.81 11.61
C ASP A 48 4.83 12.59 12.84
N THR A 49 4.28 12.04 13.92
CA THR A 49 5.03 11.69 15.13
C THR A 49 6.09 10.63 14.82
N LYS A 50 5.78 9.68 13.94
CA LYS A 50 6.75 8.65 13.52
C LYS A 50 7.93 9.21 12.75
N ILE A 51 7.75 10.33 12.04
CA ILE A 51 8.85 11.03 11.35
C ILE A 51 9.70 11.80 12.36
N ARG A 52 9.06 12.57 13.25
CA ARG A 52 9.78 13.35 14.28
C ARG A 52 10.67 12.47 15.16
N VAL A 53 10.14 11.35 15.67
CA VAL A 53 10.92 10.42 16.51
C VAL A 53 12.12 9.83 15.76
N ALA A 54 11.95 9.47 14.49
CA ALA A 54 13.03 8.91 13.68
C ALA A 54 14.16 9.92 13.47
N MET A 55 13.81 11.17 13.15
CA MET A 55 14.79 12.25 12.99
C MET A 55 15.54 12.50 14.29
N THR A 56 14.84 12.65 15.42
CA THR A 56 15.49 12.84 16.73
C THR A 56 16.46 11.71 17.07
N LYS A 57 16.07 10.44 16.82
CA LYS A 57 16.96 9.30 17.04
C LYS A 57 18.22 9.37 16.17
N ALA A 58 18.09 9.80 14.92
CA ALA A 58 19.23 9.95 14.02
C ALA A 58 20.21 11.03 14.54
N PHE A 59 19.70 12.17 15.01
CA PHE A 59 20.55 13.22 15.58
C PHE A 59 21.26 12.76 16.86
N LEU A 60 20.53 12.12 17.78
CA LEU A 60 21.12 11.63 19.03
C LEU A 60 22.20 10.58 18.81
N ALA A 61 22.04 9.72 17.80
CA ALA A 61 23.04 8.70 17.47
C ALA A 61 24.33 9.29 16.86
N VAL A 62 24.30 10.52 16.35
CA VAL A 62 25.47 11.21 15.77
C VAL A 62 26.21 12.02 16.84
N GLU A 63 25.49 12.75 17.69
CA GLU A 63 26.09 13.60 18.73
C GLU A 63 26.45 12.83 20.02
N GLY A 64 25.81 11.68 20.26
CA GLY A 64 25.94 10.90 21.49
C GLY A 64 26.62 9.53 21.33
N GLY A 65 27.34 9.32 20.23
CA GLY A 65 28.13 8.11 19.95
C GLY A 65 29.57 8.20 20.42
#